data_AF-A0A7C6F0R3-F1
#
_entry.id   AF-A0A7C6F0R3-F1
#
_cell.length_a   1.000
_cell.length_b   1.000
_cell.length_c   1.000
_cell.angle_alpha   90.00
_cell.angle_beta   90.00
_cell.angle_gamma   90.00
#
_symmetry.space_group_name_H-M   'P 1'
#
loop_
_entity.id
_entity.type
_entity.pdbx_description
1 polymer ?
#
loop_
_entity_poly.entity_id
_entity_poly.type
_entity_poly.pdbx_seq_one_letter_code
_entity_poly.pdbx_strand_id
1 'polypeptide(L)'
;MTEDVSPLPQPLLELLREDPRYKLHAYLFVFQALDFARQLGMGREAPSEPLPEEVRGRFPLLDAEEADEGEIEEEPPRHVSGQELCEAARIYASQQYGYMAKAVLNDWGIYSTSDIGEIVYNLIRIGLMRKTKEDRREDFDNVYDFEEVFCQNYRPGGTT
;
A
#
# COMPACT_ATOMS: atom_id res chain seq x y z
N MET A 1 -23.09 -15.36 22.93
CA MET A 1 -22.56 -15.85 21.64
C MET A 1 -22.37 -14.63 20.76
N THR A 2 -21.22 -13.97 20.89
CA THR A 2 -20.78 -12.88 20.00
C THR A 2 -19.50 -13.40 19.37
N GLU A 3 -19.66 -14.23 18.34
CA GLU A 3 -18.54 -14.75 17.59
C GLU A 3 -18.06 -13.66 16.63
N ASP A 4 -16.87 -13.17 16.94
CA ASP A 4 -15.81 -12.86 15.99
C ASP A 4 -16.15 -11.87 14.86
N VAL A 5 -16.40 -10.62 15.24
CA VAL A 5 -16.07 -9.50 14.34
C VAL A 5 -14.57 -9.33 14.47
N SER A 6 -13.78 -10.02 13.66
CA SER A 6 -12.32 -9.87 13.65
C SER A 6 -11.99 -8.36 13.62
N PRO A 7 -11.50 -7.77 14.72
CA PRO A 7 -11.13 -6.37 14.71
C PRO A 7 -9.87 -6.27 13.84
N LEU A 8 -9.77 -5.21 13.05
CA LEU A 8 -8.58 -4.86 12.29
C LEU A 8 -7.30 -5.27 13.04
N PRO A 9 -6.26 -5.81 12.37
CA PRO A 9 -5.06 -6.29 13.03
C PRO A 9 -4.60 -5.30 14.09
N GLN A 10 -4.44 -5.76 15.34
CA GLN A 10 -4.02 -4.92 16.46
C GLN A 10 -2.87 -3.94 16.12
N PRO A 11 -1.81 -4.33 15.38
CA PRO A 11 -0.77 -3.39 14.96
C PRO A 11 -1.27 -2.23 14.09
N LEU A 12 -2.25 -2.46 13.22
CA LEU A 12 -2.88 -1.40 12.43
C LEU A 12 -3.71 -0.46 13.31
N LEU A 13 -4.40 -0.99 14.33
CA LEU A 13 -5.13 -0.15 15.30
C LEU A 13 -4.19 0.74 16.13
N GLU A 14 -3.04 0.21 16.53
CA GLU A 14 -2.01 0.98 17.24
C GLU A 14 -1.41 2.06 16.32
N LEU A 15 -1.09 1.68 15.08
CA LEU A 15 -0.59 2.63 14.08
C LEU A 15 -1.58 3.78 13.82
N LEU A 16 -2.88 3.50 13.69
CA LEU A 16 -3.91 4.53 13.49
C LEU A 16 -4.05 5.49 14.68
N ARG A 17 -3.65 5.07 15.88
CA ARG A 17 -3.61 5.93 17.08
C ARG A 17 -2.33 6.76 17.13
N GLU A 18 -1.21 6.18 16.71
CA GLU A 18 0.10 6.84 16.70
C GLU A 18 0.23 7.87 15.58
N ASP A 19 -0.24 7.55 14.38
CA ASP A 19 -0.14 8.38 13.19
C ASP A 19 -1.53 8.70 12.61
N PRO A 20 -2.23 9.73 13.14
CA PRO A 20 -3.57 10.09 12.68
C PRO A 20 -3.56 10.85 11.35
N ARG A 21 -2.39 11.08 10.72
CA ARG A 21 -2.30 11.77 9.42
C ARG A 21 -3.04 11.00 8.32
N TYR A 22 -3.03 9.66 8.40
CA TYR A 22 -3.63 8.78 7.41
C TYR A 22 -4.82 8.03 8.01
N LYS A 23 -5.97 8.09 7.34
CA LYS A 23 -7.18 7.35 7.78
C LYS A 23 -7.02 5.86 7.45
N LEU A 24 -7.81 4.99 8.10
CA LEU A 24 -7.86 3.55 7.79
C LEU A 24 -7.97 3.25 6.28
N HIS A 25 -8.81 4.02 5.57
CA HIS A 25 -9.01 3.85 4.14
C HIS A 25 -7.75 4.11 3.31
N ALA A 26 -6.81 4.93 3.78
CA ALA A 26 -5.51 5.13 3.14
C ALA A 26 -4.67 3.84 3.13
N TYR A 27 -4.64 3.13 4.26
CA TYR A 27 -3.94 1.85 4.38
C TYR A 27 -4.60 0.77 3.51
N LEU A 28 -5.94 0.69 3.52
CA LEU A 28 -6.68 -0.23 2.66
C LEU A 28 -6.43 0.05 1.18
N PHE A 29 -6.41 1.32 0.79
CA PHE A 29 -6.12 1.74 -0.58
C PHE A 29 -4.71 1.29 -1.03
N VAL A 30 -3.70 1.38 -0.15
CA VAL A 30 -2.34 0.91 -0.48
C VAL A 30 -2.29 -0.60 -0.69
N PHE A 31 -3.00 -1.39 0.12
CA PHE A 31 -3.11 -2.83 -0.13
C PHE A 31 -3.81 -3.14 -1.46
N GLN A 32 -4.92 -2.46 -1.73
CA GLN A 32 -5.67 -2.64 -2.99
C GLN A 32 -4.84 -2.24 -4.21
N ALA A 33 -4.08 -1.15 -4.13
CA ALA A 33 -3.18 -0.72 -5.19
C ALA A 33 -2.02 -1.71 -5.42
N LEU A 34 -1.49 -2.30 -4.35
CA LEU A 34 -0.44 -3.33 -4.43
C LEU A 34 -0.96 -4.61 -5.10
N ASP A 35 -2.14 -5.09 -4.70
CA ASP A 35 -2.75 -6.25 -5.32
C ASP A 35 -3.09 -5.99 -6.79
N PHE A 36 -3.57 -4.78 -7.09
CA PHE A 36 -3.79 -4.35 -8.46
C PHE A 36 -2.49 -4.30 -9.28
N ALA A 37 -1.38 -3.82 -8.71
CA ALA A 37 -0.07 -3.83 -9.37
C ALA A 37 0.35 -5.26 -9.77
N ARG A 38 0.17 -6.22 -8.85
CA ARG A 38 0.47 -7.64 -9.10
C ARG A 38 -0.42 -8.23 -10.20
N GLN A 39 -1.70 -7.87 -10.22
CA GLN A 39 -2.63 -8.28 -11.30
C GLN A 39 -2.23 -7.72 -12.67
N LEU A 40 -1.61 -6.54 -12.71
CA LEU A 40 -1.01 -5.98 -13.92
C LEU A 40 0.32 -6.65 -14.31
N GLY A 41 0.81 -7.60 -13.52
CA GLY A 41 2.08 -8.29 -13.74
C GLY A 41 3.31 -7.46 -13.35
N MET A 42 3.12 -6.38 -12.57
CA MET A 42 4.23 -5.57 -12.06
C MET A 42 5.03 -6.32 -11.00
N GLY A 43 6.26 -5.86 -10.78
CA GLY A 43 7.15 -6.40 -9.78
C GLY A 43 8.07 -7.50 -10.31
N ARG A 44 9.10 -7.78 -9.51
CA ARG A 44 10.20 -8.68 -9.83
C ARG A 44 10.53 -9.58 -8.66
N GLU A 45 11.19 -10.70 -8.92
CA GLU A 45 11.80 -11.48 -7.85
C GLU A 45 12.92 -10.67 -7.20
N ALA A 46 12.80 -10.45 -5.90
CA ALA A 46 13.83 -9.80 -5.10
C ALA A 46 13.78 -10.34 -3.66
N PRO A 47 14.94 -10.59 -3.02
CA PRO A 47 14.96 -11.06 -1.65
C PRO A 47 14.46 -9.96 -0.72
N SER A 48 13.43 -10.28 0.07
CA SER A 48 12.97 -9.38 1.13
C SER A 48 14.01 -9.30 2.25
N GLU A 49 14.16 -8.11 2.83
CA GLU A 49 14.86 -7.97 4.11
C GLU A 49 14.10 -8.67 5.23
N PRO A 50 14.82 -9.18 6.26
CA PRO A 50 14.18 -9.70 7.46
C PRO A 50 13.42 -8.56 8.17
N LEU A 51 12.32 -8.92 8.84
CA LEU A 51 11.60 -7.98 9.69
C LEU A 51 12.52 -7.48 10.83
N PRO A 52 12.35 -6.22 11.28
CA PRO A 52 13.06 -5.74 12.46
C PRO A 52 12.81 -6.64 13.67
N GLU A 53 13.82 -6.84 14.52
CA GLU A 53 13.75 -7.74 15.68
C GLU A 53 12.59 -7.40 16.64
N GLU A 54 12.31 -6.11 16.78
CA GLU A 54 11.20 -5.54 17.56
C GLU A 54 9.82 -5.96 17.05
N VAL A 55 9.70 -6.25 15.75
CA VAL A 55 8.47 -6.67 15.08
C VAL A 55 8.35 -8.19 15.14
N ARG A 56 9.44 -8.91 14.89
CA ARG A 56 9.55 -10.37 14.97
C ARG A 56 9.07 -10.91 16.32
N GLY A 57 9.53 -10.30 17.42
CA GLY A 57 9.11 -10.70 18.77
C GLY A 57 7.67 -10.33 19.14
N ARG A 58 7.02 -9.42 18.40
CA ARG A 58 5.68 -8.90 18.70
C ARG A 58 4.57 -9.59 17.91
N PHE A 59 4.91 -10.20 16.76
CA PHE A 59 3.94 -10.85 15.87
C PHE A 59 4.46 -12.19 15.33
N PRO A 60 4.57 -13.23 16.18
CA PRO A 60 5.13 -14.53 15.79
C PRO A 60 4.40 -15.19 14.61
N LEU A 61 3.13 -14.86 14.38
CA LEU A 61 2.33 -15.36 13.25
C LEU A 61 2.68 -14.73 11.88
N LEU A 62 3.45 -13.64 11.83
CA LEU A 62 3.86 -12.96 10.57
C LEU A 62 5.27 -13.35 10.11
N ASP A 63 5.99 -14.12 10.93
CA ASP A 63 7.25 -14.71 10.54
C ASP A 63 6.99 -15.98 9.73
N ALA A 64 7.14 -15.85 8.41
CA ALA A 64 7.10 -16.94 7.44
C ALA A 64 8.07 -18.12 7.72
N GLU A 65 8.87 -18.06 8.79
CA GLU A 65 9.70 -19.19 9.26
C GLU A 65 8.88 -20.22 10.08
N GLU A 66 7.65 -19.90 10.50
CA GLU A 66 6.72 -20.84 11.17
C GLU A 66 5.49 -21.21 10.31
N ALA A 67 5.49 -20.87 9.01
CA ALA A 67 4.53 -21.44 8.08
C ALA A 67 4.93 -22.89 7.80
N ASP A 68 4.16 -23.82 8.36
CA ASP A 68 4.17 -25.27 8.13
C ASP A 68 4.74 -25.65 6.75
N GLU A 69 5.77 -26.50 6.70
CA GLU A 69 6.42 -27.03 5.49
C GLU A 69 5.47 -27.94 4.65
N GLY A 70 4.15 -27.80 4.83
CA GLY A 70 3.10 -28.54 4.15
C GLY A 70 2.40 -27.71 3.08
N GLU A 71 2.84 -27.88 1.84
CA GLU A 71 2.02 -27.79 0.61
C GLU A 71 1.21 -26.50 0.38
N ILE A 72 1.86 -25.35 0.17
CA ILE A 72 1.44 -24.41 -0.88
C ILE A 72 2.69 -23.87 -1.58
N GLU A 73 2.93 -24.28 -2.82
CA GLU A 73 3.90 -23.62 -3.72
C GLU A 73 3.34 -22.24 -4.12
N GLU A 74 3.16 -21.32 -3.18
CA GLU A 74 2.98 -19.92 -3.54
C GLU A 74 4.37 -19.39 -3.94
N GLU A 75 4.56 -19.14 -5.24
CA GLU A 75 5.71 -18.36 -5.70
C GLU A 75 5.86 -17.13 -4.80
N PRO A 76 7.06 -16.85 -4.25
CA PRO A 76 7.25 -15.75 -3.32
C PRO A 76 6.72 -14.48 -3.98
N PRO A 77 5.82 -13.73 -3.32
CA PRO A 77 5.10 -12.64 -3.95
C PRO A 77 6.09 -11.66 -4.59
N ARG A 78 5.89 -11.36 -5.88
CA ARG A 78 6.76 -10.45 -6.63
C ARG A 78 6.86 -9.11 -5.91
N HIS A 79 8.09 -8.62 -5.79
CA HIS A 79 8.40 -7.34 -5.17
C HIS A 79 8.04 -6.21 -6.13
N VAL A 80 7.11 -5.34 -5.71
CA VAL A 80 6.68 -4.16 -6.46
C VAL A 80 7.46 -2.96 -5.95
N SER A 81 8.18 -2.27 -6.83
CA SER A 81 8.92 -1.05 -6.47
C SER A 81 7.98 0.10 -6.07
N GLY A 82 8.51 1.11 -5.37
CA GLY A 82 7.72 2.28 -4.99
C GLY A 82 7.10 3.01 -6.18
N GLN A 83 7.84 3.12 -7.29
CA GLN A 83 7.38 3.74 -8.52
C GLN A 83 6.27 2.93 -9.20
N GLU A 84 6.41 1.61 -9.28
CA GLU A 84 5.36 0.72 -9.81
C GLU A 84 4.10 0.78 -8.95
N LEU A 85 4.23 0.79 -7.62
CA LEU A 85 3.10 0.92 -6.71
C LEU A 85 2.40 2.27 -6.87
N CYS A 86 3.15 3.37 -7.02
CA CYS A 86 2.57 4.68 -7.28
C CYS A 86 1.77 4.70 -8.58
N GLU A 87 2.31 4.11 -9.66
CA GLU A 87 1.64 4.04 -10.95
C GLU A 87 0.38 3.16 -10.90
N ALA A 88 0.46 2.00 -10.24
CA ALA A 88 -0.70 1.16 -10.00
C ALA A 88 -1.76 1.88 -9.17
N ALA A 89 -1.36 2.62 -8.13
CA ALA A 89 -2.25 3.43 -7.31
C ALA A 89 -2.95 4.53 -8.13
N ARG A 90 -2.23 5.18 -9.05
CA ARG A 90 -2.79 6.19 -9.97
C ARG A 90 -3.88 5.60 -10.85
N ILE A 91 -3.59 4.46 -11.48
CA ILE A 91 -4.52 3.75 -12.37
C ILE A 91 -5.72 3.27 -11.56
N TYR A 92 -5.48 2.64 -10.41
CA TYR A 92 -6.52 2.10 -9.53
C TYR A 92 -7.45 3.21 -9.04
N ALA A 93 -6.92 4.30 -8.49
CA ALA A 93 -7.72 5.44 -8.04
C ALA A 93 -8.55 6.05 -9.17
N SER A 94 -7.97 6.16 -10.37
CA SER A 94 -8.67 6.67 -11.55
C SER A 94 -9.83 5.74 -11.96
N GLN A 95 -9.64 4.42 -11.89
CA GLN A 95 -10.69 3.45 -12.23
C GLN A 95 -11.81 3.43 -11.18
N GLN A 96 -11.48 3.53 -9.89
CA GLN A 96 -12.46 3.44 -8.81
C GLN A 96 -13.25 4.74 -8.60
N TYR A 97 -12.57 5.88 -8.69
CA TYR A 97 -13.12 7.17 -8.26
C TYR A 97 -13.21 8.20 -9.39
N GLY A 98 -12.61 7.91 -10.56
CA GLY A 98 -12.60 8.82 -11.71
C GLY A 98 -12.11 10.21 -11.31
N TYR A 99 -12.90 11.23 -11.67
CA TYR A 99 -12.60 12.63 -11.37
C TYR A 99 -12.59 12.97 -9.87
N MET A 100 -13.15 12.12 -9.02
CA MET A 100 -13.14 12.31 -7.57
C MET A 100 -11.89 11.74 -6.90
N ALA A 101 -11.01 11.06 -7.63
CA ALA A 101 -9.83 10.40 -7.08
C ALA A 101 -9.01 11.32 -6.17
N LYS A 102 -8.67 12.54 -6.63
CA LYS A 102 -7.94 13.51 -5.82
C LYS A 102 -8.67 13.86 -4.51
N ALA A 103 -9.97 14.14 -4.58
CA ALA A 103 -10.75 14.52 -3.40
C ALA A 103 -10.86 13.38 -2.38
N VAL A 104 -11.05 12.14 -2.87
CA VAL A 104 -11.12 10.94 -2.04
C VAL A 104 -9.78 10.66 -1.35
N LEU A 105 -8.68 10.67 -2.11
CA LEU A 105 -7.33 10.46 -1.57
C LEU A 105 -6.97 11.54 -0.54
N ASN A 106 -7.26 12.81 -0.86
CA ASN A 106 -7.04 13.92 0.07
C ASN A 106 -7.87 13.79 1.35
N ASP A 107 -9.11 13.31 1.28
CA ASP A 107 -9.91 13.05 2.48
C ASP A 107 -9.26 11.96 3.35
N TRP A 108 -8.55 11.00 2.76
CA TRP A 108 -7.85 9.95 3.50
C TRP A 108 -6.47 10.35 3.99
N GLY A 109 -6.03 11.57 3.67
CA GLY A 109 -4.73 12.12 4.06
C GLY A 109 -3.62 11.87 3.03
N ILE A 110 -3.93 11.34 1.85
CA ILE A 110 -2.96 11.10 0.78
C ILE A 110 -3.00 12.29 -0.18
N TYR A 111 -2.01 13.17 -0.12
CA TYR A 111 -1.93 14.38 -0.96
C TYR A 111 -0.90 14.28 -2.08
N SER A 112 0.02 13.32 -1.97
CA SER A 112 1.15 13.14 -2.88
C SER A 112 1.58 11.67 -2.94
N THR A 113 2.46 11.35 -3.88
CA THR A 113 3.08 10.02 -3.94
C THR A 113 3.97 9.75 -2.73
N SER A 114 4.60 10.77 -2.14
CA SER A 114 5.37 10.64 -0.90
C SER A 114 4.51 10.16 0.28
N ASP A 115 3.22 10.52 0.33
CA ASP A 115 2.30 10.00 1.35
C ASP A 115 2.04 8.50 1.21
N ILE A 116 1.98 8.00 -0.03
CA ILE A 116 1.91 6.56 -0.29
C ILE A 116 3.17 5.88 0.27
N GLY A 117 4.34 6.49 0.07
CA GLY A 117 5.60 6.01 0.64
C GLY A 117 5.59 5.97 2.16
N GLU A 118 5.11 7.02 2.83
CA GLU A 118 5.00 7.05 4.29
C GLU A 118 4.04 5.98 4.82
N ILE A 119 2.92 5.73 4.13
CA ILE A 119 2.00 4.64 4.48
C ILE A 119 2.67 3.28 4.33
N VAL A 120 3.38 3.02 3.22
CA VAL A 120 4.12 1.77 3.00
C VAL A 120 5.16 1.56 4.10
N TYR A 121 5.92 2.59 4.46
CA TYR A 121 6.93 2.49 5.51
C TYR A 121 6.35 2.35 6.92
N ASN A 122 5.17 2.91 7.16
CA ASN A 122 4.41 2.64 8.36
C ASN A 122 4.00 1.16 8.43
N LEU A 123 3.56 0.56 7.32
CA LEU A 123 3.22 -0.87 7.23
C LEU A 123 4.44 -1.78 7.39
N ILE A 124 5.59 -1.40 6.83
CA ILE A 124 6.87 -2.10 7.03
C ILE A 124 7.27 -2.07 8.51
N ARG A 125 7.15 -0.91 9.17
CA ARG A 125 7.48 -0.74 10.60
C ARG A 125 6.68 -1.68 11.50
N ILE A 126 5.44 -2.02 11.13
CA ILE A 126 4.58 -2.91 11.92
C ILE A 126 4.55 -4.35 11.38
N GLY A 127 5.35 -4.67 10.36
CA GLY A 127 5.48 -6.03 9.81
C GLY A 127 4.37 -6.47 8.87
N LEU A 128 3.48 -5.58 8.45
CA LEU A 128 2.42 -5.90 7.48
C LEU A 128 2.89 -5.79 6.02
N MET A 129 4.08 -5.23 5.79
CA MET A 129 4.76 -5.23 4.50
C MET A 129 6.25 -5.51 4.70
N ARG A 130 6.91 -5.98 3.64
CA ARG A 130 8.36 -6.18 3.60
C ARG A 130 8.96 -5.30 2.50
N LYS A 131 10.21 -4.92 2.69
CA LYS A 131 11.01 -4.20 1.69
C LYS A 131 12.21 -5.03 1.28
N THR A 132 12.81 -4.68 0.17
CA THR A 132 14.13 -5.12 -0.27
C THR A 132 15.20 -4.15 0.25
N LYS A 133 16.46 -4.45 -0.06
CA LYS A 133 17.60 -3.60 0.28
C LYS A 133 17.67 -2.34 -0.58
N GLU A 134 17.12 -2.42 -1.78
CA GLU A 134 17.15 -1.36 -2.77
C GLU A 134 16.05 -0.32 -2.51
N ASP A 135 14.96 -0.69 -1.86
CA ASP A 135 13.83 0.21 -1.62
C ASP A 135 14.18 1.33 -0.64
N ARG A 136 13.76 2.54 -0.99
CA ARG A 136 13.90 3.76 -0.21
C ARG A 136 12.57 4.51 -0.15
N ARG A 137 12.36 5.30 0.90
CA ARG A 137 11.20 6.20 0.98
C ARG A 137 11.17 7.17 -0.20
N GLU A 138 12.35 7.63 -0.60
CA GLU A 138 12.57 8.55 -1.72
C GLU A 138 12.08 7.97 -3.07
N ASP A 139 11.89 6.65 -3.20
CA ASP A 139 11.33 6.03 -4.42
C ASP A 139 9.90 6.50 -4.71
N PHE A 140 9.23 7.07 -3.70
CA PHE A 140 7.88 7.60 -3.79
C PHE A 140 7.84 9.11 -4.02
N ASP A 141 8.99 9.80 -4.01
CA ASP A 141 9.01 11.26 -4.09
C ASP A 141 8.76 11.77 -5.50
N ASN A 142 7.76 12.63 -5.65
CA ASN A 142 7.42 13.33 -6.89
C ASN A 142 7.29 12.42 -8.12
N VAL A 143 6.74 11.19 -7.95
CA VAL A 143 6.56 10.26 -9.09
C VAL A 143 5.56 10.83 -10.09
N TYR A 144 4.52 11.52 -9.61
CA TYR A 144 3.62 12.35 -10.41
C TYR A 144 2.90 13.38 -9.54
N ASP A 145 2.34 14.40 -10.18
CA ASP A 145 1.49 15.41 -9.54
C ASP A 145 0.00 15.01 -9.59
N PHE A 146 -0.70 15.13 -8.45
CA PHE A 146 -2.10 14.71 -8.34
C PHE A 146 -3.06 15.63 -9.13
N GLU A 147 -2.75 16.92 -9.28
CA GLU A 147 -3.54 17.84 -10.10
C GLU A 147 -3.41 17.44 -11.58
N GLU A 148 -2.20 17.14 -12.04
CA GLU A 148 -1.96 16.69 -13.40
C GLU A 148 -2.74 15.41 -13.73
N VAL A 149 -2.60 14.37 -12.90
CA VAL A 149 -3.10 13.03 -13.27
C VAL A 149 -4.58 12.82 -13.00
N PHE A 150 -5.17 13.53 -12.04
CA PHE A 150 -6.60 13.36 -11.68
C PHE A 150 -7.50 14.49 -12.20
N CYS A 151 -6.98 15.70 -12.46
CA CYS A 151 -7.82 16.84 -12.86
C CYS A 151 -7.71 17.19 -14.36
N GLN A 152 -6.54 17.04 -15.00
CA GLN A 152 -6.30 17.64 -16.33
C GLN A 152 -6.98 16.95 -17.54
N ASN A 153 -7.71 15.85 -17.33
CA ASN A 153 -8.52 15.21 -18.38
C ASN A 153 -9.98 15.74 -18.47
N TYR A 154 -10.27 16.93 -17.95
CA TYR A 154 -11.58 17.55 -18.07
C TYR A 154 -11.81 18.14 -19.48
N ARG A 155 -12.59 17.44 -20.31
CA ARG A 155 -13.29 18.05 -21.45
C ARG A 155 -14.77 18.24 -21.08
N PRO A 156 -15.19 19.43 -20.61
CA PRO A 156 -16.61 19.74 -20.51
C PRO A 156 -17.18 19.90 -21.92
N GLY A 157 -18.11 19.04 -22.31
CA GLY A 157 -19.01 19.29 -23.44
C GLY A 157 -18.33 19.41 -24.81
N GLY A 158 -17.98 18.28 -25.43
CA GLY A 158 -17.89 18.20 -26.88
C GLY A 158 -19.29 18.13 -27.49
N THR A 159 -20.03 19.24 -27.51
CA THR A 159 -21.16 19.41 -28.43
C THR A 159 -20.64 19.92 -29.76
N THR A 160 -20.64 19.07 -30.78
CA THR A 160 -20.89 19.47 -32.17
C THR A 160 -21.64 18.33 -32.85
#